data_AF-A0A0K8UW87-F1
#
_entry.id   AF-A0A0K8UW87-F1
#
_cell.length_a   1.000
_cell.length_b   1.000
_cell.length_c   1.000
_cell.angle_alpha   90.00
_cell.angle_beta   90.00
_cell.angle_gamma   90.00
#
_symmetry.space_group_name_H-M   'P 1'
#
loop_
_entity.id
_entity.type
_entity.pdbx_description
1 polymer ?
#
loop_
_entity_poly.entity_id
_entity_poly.type
_entity_poly.pdbx_seq_one_letter_code
_entity_poly.pdbx_strand_id
1 'polypeptide(L)'
;MFGMGTMLRKTGAFFMRRSFSNDELYWDIFREYMYALISVYHIGVEFFIEGTRSRNFKALVPKVGLLSMALLPYFTGEVTDVTIVPVSISYERLLEEQLFVYELLGLPKPKETTKGFFKALKIIDERFGKMYLDFGAPISARKFFGHTGADRMQRASVGAHLQKLDRKELDLIKKLGNEVIYQQQRGIVISTFNLLCLYYASQLYVDRSVNIDELALGIAELKRIFEELGAHVATDMNRLKFEIIETVEIHSNIVNFQNGRLQFTEVAAAQLAQEIDTKRLKAHALLPQIMAVAVPTLALQLYINPCMFWLARPAYLILAALQLQADQQKGRDDKTTALSSTYEEVVENLLQRVTLLDGIFKHEFIIESNRDMEEFNRNLLLLSRHGMLKISSHNGQISINENECMKVILSSLAPFLCVYYQLAVAVNEFPLDTCSAHSNNKYDEFSSKDVLIHMQKRIENLMQQQHVTNVHPYCLALDNLNIALNSFQQAGYIQKNKESGILQHAPGKPLRTLEAELLCYCQLLPFKQYYRVASVQMNSMPSKL
;
A
#
# COMPACT_ATOMS: atom_id res chain seq x y z
N MET A 1 27.17 14.78 -14.10
CA MET A 1 27.89 15.38 -12.95
C MET A 1 29.29 14.79 -12.88
N PHE A 2 30.30 15.50 -13.36
CA PHE A 2 31.70 15.10 -13.21
C PHE A 2 32.09 15.15 -11.71
N GLY A 3 32.77 14.13 -11.19
CA GLY A 3 33.24 14.09 -9.78
C GLY A 3 32.31 13.41 -8.76
N MET A 4 30.98 13.41 -8.96
CA MET A 4 30.03 12.82 -8.01
C MET A 4 30.30 11.33 -7.77
N GLY A 5 30.62 10.57 -8.82
CA GLY A 5 30.88 9.14 -8.69
C GLY A 5 32.16 8.82 -7.91
N THR A 6 33.16 9.72 -7.95
CA THR A 6 34.39 9.57 -7.16
C THR A 6 34.14 9.92 -5.69
N MET A 7 33.33 10.94 -5.41
CA MET A 7 32.94 11.29 -4.05
C MET A 7 32.19 10.14 -3.38
N LEU A 8 31.18 9.57 -4.05
CA LEU A 8 30.41 8.43 -3.54
C LEU A 8 31.30 7.20 -3.23
N ARG A 9 32.29 6.90 -4.09
CA ARG A 9 33.25 5.83 -3.80
C ARG A 9 34.09 6.10 -2.56
N LYS A 10 34.49 7.35 -2.33
CA LYS A 10 35.24 7.75 -1.13
C LYS A 10 34.42 7.64 0.15
N THR A 11 33.09 7.62 0.06
CA THR A 11 32.19 7.40 1.20
C THR A 11 31.74 5.94 1.35
N GLY A 12 32.37 5.00 0.63
CA GLY A 12 32.05 3.57 0.73
C GLY A 12 30.90 3.10 -0.17
N ALA A 13 30.34 3.96 -1.02
CA ALA A 13 29.31 3.55 -1.96
C ALA A 13 29.91 2.76 -3.14
N PHE A 14 29.15 1.77 -3.62
CA PHE A 14 29.48 0.98 -4.79
C PHE A 14 28.43 1.18 -5.89
N PHE A 15 28.81 0.89 -7.14
CA PHE A 15 27.92 1.04 -8.29
C PHE A 15 27.38 -0.31 -8.74
N MET A 16 26.07 -0.35 -8.95
CA MET A 16 25.37 -1.51 -9.47
C MET A 16 24.64 -1.15 -10.76
N ARG A 17 24.65 -2.06 -11.73
CA ARG A 17 23.85 -1.91 -12.95
C ARG A 17 22.37 -2.08 -12.60
N ARG A 18 21.51 -1.27 -13.22
CA ARG A 18 20.05 -1.34 -13.03
C ARG A 18 19.43 -2.63 -13.59
N SER A 19 20.03 -3.16 -14.64
CA SER A 19 19.73 -4.48 -15.19
C SER A 19 21.03 -5.26 -15.26
N PHE A 20 20.99 -6.49 -14.78
CA PHE A 20 22.15 -7.37 -14.82
C PHE A 20 22.30 -8.05 -16.19
N SER A 21 21.32 -7.93 -17.10
CA SER A 21 21.32 -8.65 -18.40
C SER A 21 21.61 -10.16 -18.20
N ASN A 22 21.79 -10.93 -19.27
CA ASN A 22 22.37 -12.28 -19.15
C ASN A 22 23.91 -12.20 -19.04
N ASP A 23 24.44 -11.23 -18.29
CA ASP A 23 25.88 -11.02 -18.08
C ASP A 23 26.29 -11.75 -16.79
N GLU A 24 26.56 -13.05 -16.93
CA GLU A 24 26.94 -13.93 -15.82
C GLU A 24 28.25 -13.47 -15.16
N LEU A 25 29.20 -12.97 -15.95
CA LEU A 25 30.48 -12.48 -15.45
C LEU A 25 30.29 -11.27 -14.52
N TYR A 26 29.44 -10.31 -14.90
CA TYR A 26 29.12 -9.18 -14.03
C TYR A 26 28.50 -9.65 -12.70
N TRP A 27 27.62 -10.65 -12.76
CA TRP A 27 27.01 -11.25 -11.58
C TRP A 27 28.04 -11.89 -10.64
N ASP A 28 28.95 -12.69 -11.17
CA ASP A 28 29.98 -13.37 -10.40
C ASP A 28 30.97 -12.37 -9.79
N ILE A 29 31.41 -11.35 -10.55
CA ILE A 29 32.27 -10.28 -10.04
C ILE A 29 31.59 -9.50 -8.91
N PHE A 30 30.32 -9.11 -9.11
CA PHE A 30 29.60 -8.32 -8.11
C PHE A 30 29.34 -9.14 -6.83
N ARG A 31 29.07 -10.43 -6.98
CA ARG A 31 28.93 -11.37 -5.88
C ARG A 31 30.23 -11.55 -5.10
N GLU A 32 31.37 -11.70 -5.77
CA GLU A 32 32.68 -11.80 -5.12
C GLU A 32 33.04 -10.49 -4.39
N TYR A 33 32.70 -9.35 -4.99
CA TYR A 33 32.86 -8.05 -4.34
C TYR A 33 32.06 -7.96 -3.02
N MET A 34 30.78 -8.32 -3.06
CA MET A 34 29.92 -8.37 -1.86
C MET A 34 30.44 -9.37 -0.82
N TYR A 35 30.91 -10.53 -1.27
CA TYR A 35 31.53 -11.53 -0.41
C TYR A 35 32.74 -10.93 0.31
N ALA A 36 33.69 -10.35 -0.42
CA ALA A 36 34.90 -9.76 0.15
C ALA A 36 34.60 -8.64 1.17
N LEU A 37 33.62 -7.77 0.89
CA LEU A 37 33.22 -6.71 1.84
C LEU A 37 32.85 -7.26 3.21
N ILE A 38 32.14 -8.39 3.25
CA ILE A 38 31.57 -8.95 4.48
C ILE A 38 32.53 -9.93 5.15
N SER A 39 33.14 -10.84 4.38
CA SER A 39 33.98 -11.93 4.90
C SER A 39 35.42 -11.51 5.15
N VAL A 40 36.01 -10.68 4.28
CA VAL A 40 37.42 -10.29 4.35
C VAL A 40 37.58 -8.96 5.07
N TYR A 41 36.79 -7.95 4.69
CA TYR A 41 36.94 -6.59 5.21
C TYR A 41 36.03 -6.25 6.39
N HIS A 42 35.02 -7.09 6.66
CA HIS A 42 34.02 -6.88 7.72
C HIS A 42 33.37 -5.48 7.70
N ILE A 43 33.07 -4.98 6.49
CA ILE A 43 32.45 -3.68 6.25
C ILE A 43 30.92 -3.83 6.22
N GLY A 44 30.23 -2.94 6.95
CA GLY A 44 28.76 -2.85 6.89
C GLY A 44 28.28 -2.38 5.53
N VAL A 45 27.24 -3.03 5.01
CA VAL A 45 26.63 -2.69 3.72
C VAL A 45 25.21 -2.18 3.95
N GLU A 46 24.93 -0.96 3.48
CA GLU A 46 23.58 -0.40 3.42
C GLU A 46 22.95 -0.68 2.06
N PHE A 47 21.72 -1.18 2.05
CA PHE A 47 20.90 -1.26 0.84
C PHE A 47 19.40 -1.25 1.16
N PHE A 48 18.60 -0.80 0.20
CA PHE A 48 17.14 -0.83 0.29
C PHE A 48 16.63 -2.20 -0.16
N ILE A 49 16.07 -2.99 0.76
CA ILE A 49 15.61 -4.35 0.48
C ILE A 49 14.49 -4.40 -0.58
N GLU A 50 13.70 -3.34 -0.72
CA GLU A 50 12.66 -3.19 -1.75
C GLU A 50 13.24 -2.96 -3.16
N GLY A 51 14.48 -2.47 -3.25
CA GLY A 51 15.21 -2.19 -4.49
C GLY A 51 14.72 -0.96 -5.27
N THR A 52 13.67 -0.28 -4.82
CA THR A 52 13.16 0.98 -5.39
C THR A 52 12.49 1.83 -4.30
N ARG A 53 12.34 3.14 -4.54
CA ARG A 53 11.54 4.00 -3.67
C ARG A 53 10.06 3.61 -3.73
N SER A 54 9.39 3.55 -2.58
CA SER A 54 7.94 3.43 -2.54
C SER A 54 7.29 4.71 -3.08
N ARG A 55 6.44 4.57 -4.09
CA ARG A 55 5.71 5.70 -4.71
C ARG A 55 4.32 5.91 -4.13
N ASN A 56 3.78 4.87 -3.51
CA ASN A 56 2.46 4.88 -2.89
C ASN A 56 2.53 4.88 -1.35
N PHE A 57 3.72 5.07 -0.78
CA PHE A 57 4.01 5.12 0.66
C PHE A 57 3.67 3.83 1.43
N LYS A 58 3.46 2.71 0.71
CA LYS A 58 3.39 1.36 1.29
C LYS A 58 4.71 0.64 1.08
N ALA A 59 5.04 -0.30 1.98
CA ALA A 59 6.18 -1.18 1.78
C ALA A 59 5.99 -2.07 0.53
N LEU A 60 7.09 -2.36 -0.16
CA LEU A 60 7.14 -3.30 -1.29
C LEU A 60 7.74 -4.65 -0.88
N VAL A 61 7.47 -5.66 -1.71
CA VAL A 61 7.95 -7.03 -1.46
C VAL A 61 9.48 -7.04 -1.49
N PRO A 62 10.15 -7.66 -0.50
CA PRO A 62 11.60 -7.64 -0.41
C PRO A 62 12.24 -8.36 -1.60
N LYS A 63 13.22 -7.70 -2.22
CA LYS A 63 14.08 -8.27 -3.26
C LYS A 63 15.35 -8.82 -2.60
N VAL A 64 15.33 -10.11 -2.33
CA VAL A 64 16.37 -10.80 -1.56
C VAL A 64 17.72 -10.96 -2.27
N GLY A 65 17.91 -10.45 -3.49
CA GLY A 65 19.15 -10.64 -4.25
C GLY A 65 20.41 -10.17 -3.52
N LEU A 66 20.42 -8.91 -3.06
CA LEU A 66 21.54 -8.34 -2.29
C LEU A 66 21.67 -8.99 -0.91
N LEU A 67 20.54 -9.24 -0.23
CA LEU A 67 20.53 -9.93 1.06
C LEU A 67 21.13 -11.34 0.94
N SER A 68 20.86 -12.04 -0.17
CA SER A 68 21.41 -13.36 -0.45
C SER A 68 22.92 -13.32 -0.67
N MET A 69 23.42 -12.35 -1.42
CA MET A 69 24.88 -12.14 -1.55
C MET A 69 25.50 -11.82 -0.20
N ALA A 70 24.83 -11.01 0.62
CA ALA A 70 25.33 -10.59 1.92
C ALA A 70 25.40 -11.74 2.94
N LEU A 71 24.48 -12.71 2.85
CA LEU A 71 24.42 -13.86 3.74
C LEU A 71 25.20 -15.07 3.23
N LEU A 72 25.67 -15.04 1.99
CA LEU A 72 26.47 -16.13 1.44
C LEU A 72 27.67 -16.50 2.31
N PRO A 73 28.53 -15.55 2.79
CA PRO A 73 29.62 -15.88 3.71
C PRO A 73 29.18 -16.60 4.98
N TYR A 74 27.97 -16.31 5.47
CA TYR A 74 27.43 -16.95 6.66
C TYR A 74 27.05 -18.42 6.38
N PHE A 75 26.38 -18.69 5.26
CA PHE A 75 25.99 -20.05 4.88
C PHE A 75 27.17 -20.93 4.47
N THR A 76 28.23 -20.35 3.90
CA THR A 76 29.46 -21.09 3.55
C THR A 76 30.41 -21.31 4.73
N GLY A 77 30.07 -20.78 5.92
CA GLY A 77 30.86 -20.99 7.15
C GLY A 77 32.05 -20.04 7.31
N GLU A 78 32.17 -19.02 6.48
CA GLU A 78 33.31 -18.08 6.45
C GLU A 78 33.21 -17.02 7.53
N VAL A 79 31.98 -16.63 7.88
CA VAL A 79 31.71 -15.78 9.04
C VAL A 79 30.83 -16.50 10.05
N THR A 80 30.99 -16.17 11.32
CA THR A 80 30.25 -16.81 12.42
C THR A 80 28.82 -16.33 12.55
N ASP A 81 28.57 -15.09 12.15
CA ASP A 81 27.26 -14.45 12.15
C ASP A 81 27.27 -13.24 11.21
N VAL A 82 26.08 -12.82 10.77
CA VAL A 82 25.85 -11.55 10.08
C VAL A 82 24.69 -10.87 10.81
N THR A 83 24.90 -9.62 11.23
CA THR A 83 23.85 -8.85 11.90
C THR A 83 23.18 -7.93 10.90
N ILE A 84 21.85 -8.05 10.78
CA ILE A 84 21.02 -7.19 9.95
C ILE A 84 20.37 -6.15 10.85
N VAL A 85 20.49 -4.87 10.51
CA VAL A 85 19.83 -3.78 11.24
C VAL A 85 18.73 -3.19 10.35
N PRO A 86 17.45 -3.44 10.64
CA PRO A 86 16.35 -2.82 9.92
C PRO A 86 16.34 -1.31 10.22
N VAL A 87 16.23 -0.49 9.18
CA VAL A 87 16.17 0.98 9.33
C VAL A 87 14.91 1.50 8.64
N SER A 88 14.12 2.30 9.35
CA SER A 88 12.93 2.96 8.84
C SER A 88 13.14 4.46 8.74
N ILE A 89 12.72 5.07 7.64
CA ILE A 89 12.82 6.52 7.42
C ILE A 89 11.42 7.03 7.09
N SER A 90 10.88 7.90 7.94
CA SER A 90 9.58 8.53 7.75
C SER A 90 9.75 10.03 7.55
N TYR A 91 9.18 10.58 6.48
CA TYR A 91 9.20 12.00 6.19
C TYR A 91 7.82 12.59 6.44
N GLU A 92 7.77 13.81 6.99
CA GLU A 92 6.53 14.55 7.08
C GLU A 92 6.03 14.95 5.69
N ARG A 93 6.87 15.59 4.86
CA ARG A 93 6.56 15.89 3.45
C ARG A 93 7.70 15.46 2.53
N LEU A 94 7.37 14.77 1.44
CA LEU A 94 8.35 14.40 0.40
C LEU A 94 8.46 15.48 -0.69
N LEU A 95 9.68 15.71 -1.18
CA LEU A 95 9.94 16.67 -2.25
C LEU A 95 9.23 16.30 -3.56
N GLU A 96 9.12 14.99 -3.86
CA GLU A 96 8.50 14.51 -5.09
C GLU A 96 7.01 14.11 -4.95
N GLU A 97 6.33 14.47 -3.86
CA GLU A 97 4.96 14.00 -3.59
C GLU A 97 3.97 14.25 -4.76
N GLN A 98 4.02 15.44 -5.36
CA GLN A 98 3.14 15.80 -6.48
C GLN A 98 3.48 14.96 -7.72
N LEU A 99 4.77 14.72 -7.96
CA LEU A 99 5.23 13.90 -9.08
C LEU A 99 4.76 12.44 -8.93
N PHE A 100 4.69 11.92 -7.71
CA PHE A 100 4.15 10.58 -7.48
C PHE A 100 2.66 10.50 -7.80
N VAL A 101 1.87 11.50 -7.41
CA VAL A 101 0.44 11.55 -7.75
C VAL A 101 0.23 11.57 -9.27
N TYR A 102 0.99 12.37 -10.00
CA TYR A 102 0.93 12.40 -11.46
C TYR A 102 1.41 11.10 -12.11
N GLU A 103 2.48 10.48 -11.59
CA GLU A 103 2.97 9.18 -12.07
C GLU A 103 1.90 8.08 -11.86
N LEU A 104 1.19 8.09 -10.73
CA LEU A 104 0.07 7.18 -10.44
C LEU A 104 -1.09 7.36 -11.41
N LEU A 105 -1.38 8.57 -11.88
CA LEU A 105 -2.41 8.83 -12.88
C LEU A 105 -1.97 8.50 -14.31
N GLY A 106 -0.70 8.11 -14.52
CA GLY A 106 -0.16 7.72 -15.82
C GLY A 106 0.50 8.85 -16.60
N LEU A 107 0.69 10.02 -15.97
CA LEU A 107 1.46 11.10 -16.56
C LEU A 107 2.95 10.75 -16.56
N PRO A 108 3.67 10.97 -17.68
CA PRO A 108 5.09 10.67 -17.77
C PRO A 108 5.88 11.59 -16.83
N LYS A 109 6.93 11.04 -16.20
CA LYS A 109 7.89 11.87 -15.46
C LYS A 109 8.48 12.93 -16.40
N PRO A 110 8.53 14.22 -15.98
CA PRO A 110 9.29 15.21 -16.71
C PRO A 110 10.76 14.77 -16.76
N LYS A 111 11.44 15.01 -17.91
CA LYS A 111 12.86 14.65 -18.04
C LYS A 111 13.65 15.42 -16.98
N GLU A 112 14.32 14.70 -16.08
CA GLU A 112 15.26 15.28 -15.13
C GLU A 112 16.43 15.88 -15.93
N THR A 113 16.40 17.21 -16.13
CA THR A 113 17.50 17.94 -16.77
C THR A 113 18.39 18.55 -15.70
N THR A 114 19.66 18.79 -16.04
CA THR A 114 20.61 19.49 -15.14
C THR A 114 20.09 20.87 -14.72
N LYS A 115 19.28 21.55 -15.57
CA LYS A 115 18.56 22.79 -15.21
C LYS A 115 17.45 22.56 -14.18
N GLY A 116 16.75 21.42 -14.23
CA GLY A 116 15.76 21.00 -13.24
C GLY A 116 16.37 20.80 -11.85
N PHE A 117 17.59 20.27 -11.76
CA PHE A 117 18.35 20.16 -10.51
C PHE A 117 18.64 21.53 -9.87
N PHE A 118 19.06 22.53 -10.67
CA PHE A 118 19.28 23.90 -10.14
C PHE A 118 17.98 24.62 -9.77
N LYS A 119 16.86 24.36 -10.46
CA LYS A 119 15.54 24.86 -10.03
C LYS A 119 15.06 24.16 -8.75
N ALA A 120 15.37 22.87 -8.58
CA ALA A 120 15.11 22.13 -7.35
C ALA A 120 15.91 22.67 -6.15
N LEU A 121 17.08 23.29 -6.36
CA LEU A 121 17.79 24.00 -5.28
C LEU A 121 17.00 25.20 -4.73
N LYS A 122 16.11 25.84 -5.51
CA LYS A 122 15.21 26.90 -5.02
C LYS A 122 14.03 26.34 -4.22
N ILE A 123 13.67 25.07 -4.48
CA ILE A 123 12.65 24.33 -3.73
C ILE A 123 13.22 23.86 -2.37
N ILE A 124 14.54 23.79 -2.20
CA ILE A 124 15.19 23.45 -0.91
C ILE A 124 14.86 24.46 0.20
N ASP A 125 14.53 25.72 -0.15
CA ASP A 125 14.12 26.73 0.82
C ASP A 125 12.67 26.53 1.34
N GLU A 126 11.92 25.56 0.80
CA GLU A 126 10.59 25.20 1.33
C GLU A 126 10.69 24.39 2.63
N ARG A 127 9.65 24.52 3.46
CA ARG A 127 9.53 23.77 4.71
C ARG A 127 8.92 22.37 4.43
N PHE A 128 9.75 21.32 4.51
CA PHE A 128 9.34 19.92 4.32
C PHE A 128 8.97 19.18 5.63
N GLY A 129 8.96 19.89 6.75
CA GLY A 129 8.63 19.31 8.05
C GLY A 129 9.75 18.45 8.63
N LYS A 130 9.36 17.45 9.43
CA LYS A 130 10.27 16.59 10.20
C LYS A 130 10.66 15.33 9.42
N MET A 131 11.85 14.80 9.71
CA MET A 131 12.30 13.48 9.29
C MET A 131 12.54 12.63 10.54
N TYR A 132 12.02 11.41 10.53
CA TYR A 132 12.19 10.43 11.58
C TYR A 132 13.03 9.27 11.06
N LEU A 133 14.00 8.85 11.87
CA LEU A 133 14.89 7.73 11.59
C LEU A 133 14.77 6.76 12.75
N ASP A 134 14.32 5.53 12.47
CA ASP A 134 14.20 4.46 13.45
C ASP A 134 15.15 3.31 13.12
N PHE A 135 15.84 2.80 14.14
CA PHE A 135 16.72 1.65 14.04
C PHE A 135 16.06 0.49 14.78
N GLY A 136 15.58 -0.49 14.00
CA GLY A 136 14.95 -1.69 14.52
C GLY A 136 15.94 -2.58 15.29
N ALA A 137 15.39 -3.57 16.00
CA ALA A 137 16.19 -4.51 16.76
C ALA A 137 17.14 -5.29 15.82
N PRO A 138 18.47 -5.29 16.08
CA PRO A 138 19.40 -6.04 15.25
C PRO A 138 19.06 -7.54 15.20
N ILE A 139 19.02 -8.09 14.00
CA ILE A 139 18.71 -9.50 13.72
C ILE A 139 20.02 -10.24 13.46
N SER A 140 20.41 -11.12 14.38
CA SER A 140 21.48 -12.09 14.15
C SER A 140 20.98 -13.16 13.17
N ALA A 141 21.66 -13.31 12.03
CA ALA A 141 21.37 -14.37 11.07
C ALA A 141 21.47 -15.75 11.71
N ARG A 142 22.48 -15.95 12.57
CA ARG A 142 22.66 -17.19 13.33
C ARG A 142 21.46 -17.51 14.21
N LYS A 143 21.00 -16.54 15.00
CA LYS A 143 19.85 -16.72 15.90
C LYS A 143 18.56 -16.91 15.10
N PHE A 144 18.37 -16.14 14.04
CA PHE A 144 17.16 -16.17 13.23
C PHE A 144 16.98 -17.52 12.51
N PHE A 145 18.05 -18.09 11.96
CA PHE A 145 17.99 -19.40 11.29
C PHE A 145 18.10 -20.59 12.25
N GLY A 146 18.41 -20.37 13.53
CA GLY A 146 18.51 -21.43 14.54
C GLY A 146 19.66 -22.42 14.30
N HIS A 147 20.67 -22.05 13.51
CA HIS A 147 21.77 -22.96 13.15
C HIS A 147 22.76 -23.17 14.31
N THR A 148 23.15 -24.43 14.50
CA THR A 148 24.21 -24.81 15.43
C THR A 148 25.59 -24.77 14.77
N GLY A 149 26.67 -25.02 15.54
CA GLY A 149 28.02 -25.08 14.97
C GLY A 149 28.19 -26.20 13.92
N ALA A 150 27.54 -27.34 14.13
CA ALA A 150 27.65 -28.51 13.26
C ALA A 150 27.01 -28.29 11.88
N ASP A 151 25.87 -27.60 11.82
CA ASP A 151 25.16 -27.31 10.56
C ASP A 151 26.02 -26.47 9.61
N ARG A 152 26.85 -25.57 10.16
CA ARG A 152 27.69 -24.65 9.38
C ARG A 152 28.98 -25.30 8.88
N MET A 153 29.48 -26.31 9.57
CA MET A 153 30.72 -27.01 9.19
C MET A 153 30.55 -27.89 7.94
N GLN A 154 29.32 -28.31 7.61
CA GLN A 154 29.05 -29.17 6.46
C GLN A 154 29.41 -28.51 5.12
N ARG A 155 29.31 -27.18 5.04
CA ARG A 155 29.60 -26.41 3.82
C ARG A 155 31.01 -25.83 3.76
N ALA A 156 31.81 -25.94 4.81
CA ALA A 156 33.16 -25.35 4.86
C ALA A 156 34.22 -26.10 4.00
N SER A 157 33.83 -27.19 3.31
CA SER A 157 34.74 -28.09 2.58
C SER A 157 35.05 -27.65 1.14
N VAL A 158 34.26 -26.75 0.55
CA VAL A 158 34.46 -26.21 -0.81
C VAL A 158 34.79 -24.73 -0.70
N GLY A 159 35.65 -24.19 -1.58
CA GLY A 159 35.95 -22.75 -1.61
C GLY A 159 34.65 -21.92 -1.64
N ALA A 160 34.42 -21.13 -0.60
CA ALA A 160 33.13 -20.48 -0.35
C ALA A 160 32.67 -19.53 -1.47
N HIS A 161 33.60 -18.84 -2.13
CA HIS A 161 33.32 -17.99 -3.28
C HIS A 161 32.67 -18.74 -4.46
N LEU A 162 32.95 -20.05 -4.61
CA LEU A 162 32.44 -20.90 -5.68
C LEU A 162 31.07 -21.53 -5.35
N GLN A 163 30.67 -21.56 -4.08
CA GLN A 163 29.45 -22.25 -3.66
C GLN A 163 28.22 -21.39 -3.86
N LYS A 164 27.18 -21.85 -4.55
CA LYS A 164 25.90 -21.13 -4.65
C LYS A 164 24.96 -21.50 -3.49
N LEU A 165 24.05 -20.58 -3.18
CA LEU A 165 22.96 -20.84 -2.23
C LEU A 165 22.00 -21.88 -2.82
N ASP A 166 21.58 -22.82 -1.99
CA ASP A 166 20.55 -23.79 -2.36
C ASP A 166 19.13 -23.21 -2.18
N ARG A 167 18.12 -23.99 -2.61
CA ARG A 167 16.72 -23.56 -2.53
C ARG A 167 16.25 -23.35 -1.09
N LYS A 168 16.68 -24.18 -0.14
CA LYS A 168 16.27 -24.08 1.26
C LYS A 168 16.85 -22.82 1.90
N GLU A 169 18.12 -22.53 1.63
CA GLU A 169 18.81 -21.32 2.07
C GLU A 169 18.14 -20.06 1.50
N LEU A 170 17.80 -20.06 0.21
CA LEU A 170 17.05 -18.96 -0.40
C LEU A 170 15.66 -18.76 0.23
N ASP A 171 14.97 -19.83 0.59
CA ASP A 171 13.67 -19.74 1.26
C ASP A 171 13.80 -19.22 2.70
N LEU A 172 14.87 -19.57 3.42
CA LEU A 172 15.21 -18.97 4.71
C LEU A 172 15.50 -17.46 4.57
N ILE A 173 16.26 -17.07 3.56
CA ILE A 173 16.59 -15.66 3.29
C ILE A 173 15.32 -14.85 2.94
N LYS A 174 14.35 -15.43 2.23
CA LYS A 174 13.04 -14.80 2.00
C LYS A 174 12.29 -14.52 3.30
N LYS A 175 12.25 -15.49 4.21
CA LYS A 175 11.65 -15.30 5.55
C LYS A 175 12.34 -14.19 6.33
N LEU A 176 13.68 -14.12 6.28
CA LEU A 176 14.43 -13.03 6.89
C LEU A 176 14.12 -11.68 6.23
N GLY A 177 14.01 -11.62 4.90
CA GLY A 177 13.63 -10.40 4.19
C GLY A 177 12.25 -9.89 4.58
N ASN A 178 11.29 -10.81 4.78
CA ASN A 178 9.96 -10.46 5.28
C ASN A 178 10.00 -9.92 6.73
N GLU A 179 10.80 -10.53 7.62
CA GLU A 179 10.98 -10.03 8.99
C GLU A 179 11.64 -8.63 9.00
N VAL A 180 12.61 -8.36 8.12
CA VAL A 180 13.21 -7.02 7.97
C VAL A 180 12.15 -6.00 7.59
N ILE A 181 11.33 -6.29 6.57
CA ILE A 181 10.22 -5.41 6.16
C ILE A 181 9.22 -5.22 7.29
N TYR A 182 8.89 -6.28 8.04
CA TYR A 182 8.02 -6.18 9.21
C TYR A 182 8.56 -5.21 10.25
N GLN A 183 9.84 -5.33 10.63
CA GLN A 183 10.46 -4.43 11.60
C GLN A 183 10.57 -2.99 11.09
N GLN A 184 10.86 -2.79 9.80
CA GLN A 184 10.86 -1.46 9.18
C GLN A 184 9.47 -0.81 9.25
N GLN A 185 8.42 -1.57 8.97
CA GLN A 185 7.04 -1.07 9.06
C GLN A 185 6.61 -0.77 10.50
N ARG A 186 7.01 -1.60 11.47
CA ARG A 186 6.81 -1.33 12.90
C ARG A 186 7.49 -0.04 13.35
N GLY A 187 8.65 0.29 12.78
CA GLY A 187 9.40 1.52 13.03
C GLY A 187 8.91 2.76 12.26
N ILE A 188 7.86 2.64 11.43
CA ILE A 188 7.28 3.81 10.76
C ILE A 188 6.67 4.74 11.81
N VAL A 189 6.98 6.03 11.68
CA VAL A 189 6.40 7.08 12.51
C VAL A 189 5.15 7.63 11.82
N ILE A 190 4.02 7.56 12.51
CA ILE A 190 2.76 8.15 12.10
C ILE A 190 2.75 9.62 12.56
N SER A 191 2.79 10.55 11.60
CA SER A 191 2.78 11.99 11.88
C SER A 191 1.37 12.51 12.15
N THR A 192 1.28 13.73 12.68
CA THR A 192 0.02 14.48 12.81
C THR A 192 -0.72 14.61 11.47
N PHE A 193 -0.01 14.77 10.35
CA PHE A 193 -0.64 14.85 9.04
C PHE A 193 -1.26 13.53 8.59
N ASN A 194 -0.63 12.39 8.88
CA ASN A 194 -1.20 11.07 8.57
C ASN A 194 -2.55 10.88 9.30
N LEU A 195 -2.60 11.24 10.59
CA LEU A 195 -3.84 11.18 11.39
C LEU A 195 -4.90 12.17 10.89
N LEU A 196 -4.48 13.37 10.52
CA LEU A 196 -5.36 14.39 9.93
C LEU A 196 -5.98 13.90 8.63
N CYS A 197 -5.20 13.36 7.69
CA CYS A 197 -5.71 12.82 6.43
C CYS A 197 -6.70 11.69 6.66
N LEU A 198 -6.39 10.78 7.58
CA LEU A 198 -7.23 9.65 7.92
C LEU A 198 -8.59 10.09 8.51
N TYR A 199 -8.57 10.99 9.49
CA TYR A 199 -9.80 11.55 10.05
C TYR A 199 -10.59 12.35 9.01
N TYR A 200 -9.92 13.22 8.26
CA TYR A 200 -10.56 14.07 7.25
C TYR A 200 -11.21 13.24 6.13
N ALA A 201 -10.56 12.19 5.64
CA ALA A 201 -11.16 11.26 4.66
C ALA A 201 -12.47 10.65 5.19
N SER A 202 -12.49 10.21 6.44
CA SER A 202 -13.70 9.64 7.06
C SER A 202 -14.87 10.63 7.05
N GLN A 203 -14.60 11.91 7.31
CA GLN A 203 -15.60 12.98 7.33
C GLN A 203 -16.05 13.38 5.92
N LEU A 204 -15.12 13.39 4.96
CA LEU A 204 -15.44 13.63 3.54
C LEU A 204 -16.41 12.59 2.98
N TYR A 205 -16.23 11.31 3.33
CA TYR A 205 -17.10 10.23 2.83
C TYR A 205 -18.53 10.25 3.40
N VAL A 206 -18.75 11.00 4.48
CA VAL A 206 -20.07 11.26 5.08
C VAL A 206 -20.56 12.69 4.85
N ASP A 207 -19.93 13.43 3.94
CA ASP A 207 -20.28 14.80 3.53
C ASP A 207 -20.27 15.81 4.70
N ARG A 208 -19.25 15.71 5.57
CA ARG A 208 -19.04 16.63 6.69
C ARG A 208 -17.77 17.45 6.50
N SER A 209 -17.91 18.77 6.63
CA SER A 209 -16.78 19.68 6.75
C SER A 209 -16.21 19.65 8.17
N VAL A 210 -14.90 19.81 8.32
CA VAL A 210 -14.22 19.77 9.62
C VAL A 210 -13.53 21.09 9.94
N ASN A 211 -13.64 21.54 11.19
CA ASN A 211 -12.85 22.64 11.72
C ASN A 211 -11.67 22.12 12.56
N ILE A 212 -10.83 23.03 13.05
CA ILE A 212 -9.64 22.67 13.84
C ILE A 212 -9.96 21.96 15.16
N ASP A 213 -11.10 22.26 15.79
CA ASP A 213 -11.49 21.65 17.07
C ASP A 213 -11.93 20.20 16.87
N GLU A 214 -12.71 19.94 15.82
CA GLU A 214 -13.13 18.61 15.39
C GLU A 214 -11.92 17.77 14.97
N LEU A 215 -10.99 18.36 14.20
CA LEU A 215 -9.71 17.72 13.85
C LEU A 215 -8.91 17.36 15.09
N ALA A 216 -8.79 18.26 16.07
CA ALA A 216 -8.04 18.00 17.29
C ALA A 216 -8.63 16.84 18.09
N LEU A 217 -9.97 16.77 18.22
CA LEU A 217 -10.64 15.65 18.89
C LEU A 217 -10.42 14.33 18.14
N GLY A 218 -10.56 14.34 16.81
CA GLY A 218 -10.34 13.17 15.97
C GLY A 218 -8.90 12.65 16.04
N ILE A 219 -7.92 13.54 15.92
CA ILE A 219 -6.50 13.20 15.98
C ILE A 219 -6.10 12.68 17.37
N ALA A 220 -6.65 13.27 18.44
CA ALA A 220 -6.41 12.79 19.81
C ALA A 220 -6.82 11.32 19.99
N GLU A 221 -8.01 10.98 19.49
CA GLU A 221 -8.52 9.62 19.58
C GLU A 221 -7.73 8.65 18.70
N LEU A 222 -7.39 9.07 17.47
CA LEU A 222 -6.56 8.24 16.59
C LEU A 222 -5.18 8.00 17.17
N LYS A 223 -4.53 9.01 17.75
CA LYS A 223 -3.24 8.83 18.45
C LYS A 223 -3.32 7.69 19.47
N ARG A 224 -4.37 7.68 20.31
CA ARG A 224 -4.61 6.63 21.30
C ARG A 224 -4.72 5.24 20.67
N ILE A 225 -5.47 5.11 19.57
CA ILE A 225 -5.66 3.84 18.85
C ILE A 225 -4.35 3.34 18.23
N PHE A 226 -3.61 4.22 17.57
CA PHE A 226 -2.33 3.86 16.95
C PHE A 226 -1.28 3.47 17.99
N GLU A 227 -1.20 4.19 19.11
CA GLU A 227 -0.30 3.83 20.22
C GLU A 227 -0.69 2.49 20.86
N GLU A 228 -1.99 2.20 21.01
CA GLU A 228 -2.49 0.91 21.49
C GLU A 228 -2.15 -0.26 20.55
N LEU A 229 -2.18 0.00 19.24
CA LEU A 229 -1.71 -0.95 18.21
C LEU A 229 -0.18 -1.14 18.25
N GLY A 230 0.55 -0.21 18.87
CA GLY A 230 2.01 -0.22 19.04
C GLY A 230 2.76 0.63 18.03
N ALA A 231 2.09 1.57 17.37
CA ALA A 231 2.69 2.52 16.45
C ALA A 231 3.37 3.69 17.20
N HIS A 232 4.42 4.23 16.60
CA HIS A 232 5.04 5.47 17.07
C HIS A 232 4.30 6.66 16.45
N VAL A 233 3.60 7.43 17.28
CA VAL A 233 2.84 8.61 16.83
C VAL A 233 3.56 9.90 17.23
N ALA A 234 4.05 10.65 16.24
CA ALA A 234 4.71 11.93 16.45
C ALA A 234 3.71 13.08 16.40
N THR A 235 2.97 13.24 17.50
CA THR A 235 1.98 14.32 17.73
C THR A 235 2.08 14.79 19.18
N ASP A 236 2.29 16.09 19.38
CA ASP A 236 2.36 16.76 20.68
C ASP A 236 0.96 17.22 21.12
N MET A 237 0.41 16.48 22.09
CA MET A 237 -0.92 16.73 22.63
C MET A 237 -1.04 18.05 23.39
N ASN A 238 0.05 18.61 23.92
CA ASN A 238 0.00 19.86 24.67
C ASN A 238 -0.25 21.08 23.80
N ARG A 239 0.07 20.98 22.49
CA ARG A 239 -0.08 22.05 21.50
C ARG A 239 -0.75 21.57 20.22
N LEU A 240 -1.65 20.59 20.35
CA LEU A 240 -2.23 19.87 19.21
C LEU A 240 -2.82 20.81 18.14
N LYS A 241 -3.57 21.84 18.52
CA LYS A 241 -4.13 22.80 17.54
C LYS A 241 -3.04 23.55 16.78
N PHE A 242 -1.96 23.95 17.46
CA PHE A 242 -0.83 24.62 16.83
C PHE A 242 -0.11 23.66 15.86
N GLU A 243 0.08 22.40 16.26
CA GLU A 243 0.69 21.39 15.39
C GLU A 243 -0.18 21.07 14.16
N ILE A 244 -1.52 21.08 14.31
CA ILE A 244 -2.45 20.96 13.17
C ILE A 244 -2.27 22.13 12.19
N ILE A 245 -2.14 23.36 12.68
CA ILE A 245 -1.90 24.53 11.82
C ILE A 245 -0.56 24.38 11.09
N GLU A 246 0.50 24.06 11.82
CA GLU A 246 1.85 23.91 11.27
C GLU A 246 1.93 22.83 10.19
N THR A 247 1.31 21.67 10.44
CA THR A 247 1.34 20.56 9.47
C THR A 247 0.47 20.84 8.24
N VAL A 248 -0.64 21.58 8.39
CA VAL A 248 -1.44 22.07 7.26
C VAL A 248 -0.69 23.12 6.45
N GLU A 249 0.12 23.99 7.06
CA GLU A 249 1.00 24.92 6.35
C GLU A 249 2.06 24.18 5.51
N ILE A 250 2.70 23.15 6.10
CA ILE A 250 3.68 22.30 5.40
C ILE A 250 3.04 21.64 4.17
N HIS A 251 1.79 21.17 4.28
CA HIS A 251 1.03 20.48 3.22
C HIS A 251 -0.03 21.37 2.54
N SER A 252 0.23 22.68 2.50
CA SER A 252 -0.68 23.68 1.91
C SER A 252 -0.98 23.46 0.43
N ASN A 253 -0.20 22.64 -0.26
CA ASN A 253 -0.45 22.19 -1.62
C ASN A 253 -1.54 21.11 -1.74
N ILE A 254 -1.95 20.48 -0.64
CA ILE A 254 -2.99 19.43 -0.60
C ILE A 254 -4.26 19.98 0.07
N VAL A 255 -4.11 20.57 1.25
CA VAL A 255 -5.23 21.09 2.06
C VAL A 255 -4.88 22.45 2.67
N ASN A 256 -5.89 23.26 2.92
CA ASN A 256 -5.74 24.53 3.63
C ASN A 256 -7.00 24.85 4.45
N PHE A 257 -6.88 25.80 5.39
CA PHE A 257 -8.05 26.32 6.11
C PHE A 257 -8.66 27.50 5.35
N GLN A 258 -9.93 27.38 4.95
CA GLN A 258 -10.74 28.46 4.39
C GLN A 258 -11.97 28.67 5.26
N ASN A 259 -12.22 29.92 5.66
CA ASN A 259 -13.33 30.27 6.55
C ASN A 259 -13.38 29.39 7.83
N GLY A 260 -12.22 29.04 8.38
CA GLY A 260 -12.09 28.19 9.58
C GLY A 260 -12.39 26.70 9.37
N ARG A 261 -12.57 26.25 8.13
CA ARG A 261 -12.83 24.85 7.77
C ARG A 261 -11.70 24.32 6.89
N LEU A 262 -11.31 23.07 7.09
CA LEU A 262 -10.31 22.41 6.25
C LEU A 262 -10.94 22.09 4.88
N GLN A 263 -10.24 22.45 3.81
CA GLN A 263 -10.65 22.20 2.43
C GLN A 263 -9.46 21.77 1.58
N PHE A 264 -9.72 21.14 0.45
CA PHE A 264 -8.67 20.85 -0.53
C PHE A 264 -8.15 22.14 -1.16
N THR A 265 -6.85 22.21 -1.41
CA THR A 265 -6.26 23.29 -2.19
C THR A 265 -6.70 23.16 -3.64
N GLU A 266 -7.25 24.24 -4.22
CA GLU A 266 -7.70 24.25 -5.60
C GLU A 266 -6.52 24.02 -6.56
N VAL A 267 -6.62 22.97 -7.38
CA VAL A 267 -5.67 22.71 -8.45
C VAL A 267 -6.24 23.28 -9.74
N ALA A 268 -5.56 24.29 -10.32
CA ALA A 268 -6.00 24.90 -11.56
C ALA A 268 -5.94 23.87 -12.71
N ALA A 269 -7.11 23.34 -13.09
CA ALA A 269 -7.26 22.36 -14.18
C ALA A 269 -6.61 22.84 -15.50
N ALA A 270 -6.60 24.16 -15.74
CA ALA A 270 -5.96 24.77 -16.92
C ALA A 270 -4.43 24.68 -16.92
N GLN A 271 -3.78 24.73 -15.75
CA GLN A 271 -2.32 24.56 -15.65
C GLN A 271 -1.93 23.10 -15.92
N LEU A 272 -2.72 22.15 -15.40
CA LEU A 272 -2.54 20.72 -15.65
C LEU A 272 -2.63 20.38 -17.15
N ALA A 273 -3.61 20.95 -17.86
CA ALA A 273 -3.81 20.68 -19.28
C ALA A 273 -2.66 21.16 -20.18
N GLN A 274 -1.93 22.20 -19.77
CA GLN A 274 -0.81 22.76 -20.54
C GLN A 274 0.50 21.97 -20.37
N GLU A 275 0.64 21.20 -19.29
CA GLU A 275 1.88 20.47 -18.96
C GLU A 275 1.89 19.00 -19.43
N ILE A 276 0.75 18.47 -19.91
CA ILE A 276 0.61 17.06 -20.29
C ILE A 276 1.05 16.82 -21.74
N ASP A 277 2.20 16.18 -21.92
CA ASP A 277 2.63 15.62 -23.21
C ASP A 277 1.83 14.33 -23.50
N THR A 278 0.73 14.46 -24.25
CA THR A 278 -0.20 13.37 -24.60
C THR A 278 0.46 12.21 -25.34
N LYS A 279 1.60 12.44 -26.02
CA LYS A 279 2.32 11.41 -26.78
C LYS A 279 3.08 10.42 -25.90
N ARG A 280 3.23 10.71 -24.60
CA ARG A 280 4.00 9.91 -23.63
C ARG A 280 3.17 9.35 -22.48
N LEU A 281 1.85 9.50 -22.54
CA LEU A 281 0.95 8.95 -21.53
C LEU A 281 1.10 7.43 -21.46
N LYS A 282 1.25 6.91 -20.23
CA LYS A 282 1.30 5.47 -20.00
C LYS A 282 -0.09 4.83 -20.17
N ALA A 283 -1.16 5.63 -20.03
CA ALA A 283 -2.55 5.18 -20.04
C ALA A 283 -3.50 6.24 -20.66
N HIS A 284 -4.75 6.32 -20.18
CA HIS A 284 -5.81 7.19 -20.71
C HIS A 284 -5.55 8.67 -20.38
N ALA A 285 -5.91 9.56 -21.31
CA ALA A 285 -5.82 11.00 -21.11
C ALA A 285 -7.06 11.49 -20.37
N LEU A 286 -6.94 11.67 -19.04
CA LEU A 286 -8.05 12.09 -18.19
C LEU A 286 -8.48 13.54 -18.46
N LEU A 287 -9.77 13.81 -18.32
CA LEU A 287 -10.35 15.14 -18.42
C LEU A 287 -9.79 16.05 -17.30
N PRO A 288 -9.51 17.35 -17.58
CA PRO A 288 -8.96 18.27 -16.59
C PRO A 288 -9.83 18.39 -15.32
N GLN A 289 -11.15 18.33 -15.45
CA GLN A 289 -12.08 18.35 -14.33
C GLN A 289 -11.95 17.11 -13.42
N ILE A 290 -11.68 15.93 -14.00
CA ILE A 290 -11.45 14.69 -13.25
C ILE A 290 -10.11 14.77 -12.53
N MET A 291 -9.09 15.32 -13.19
CA MET A 291 -7.77 15.54 -12.59
C MET A 291 -7.83 16.48 -11.38
N ALA A 292 -8.61 17.56 -11.46
CA ALA A 292 -8.80 18.50 -10.35
C ALA A 292 -9.35 17.82 -9.08
N VAL A 293 -10.17 16.79 -9.25
CA VAL A 293 -10.69 15.94 -8.16
C VAL A 293 -9.68 14.88 -7.72
N ALA A 294 -9.10 14.18 -8.68
CA ALA A 294 -8.27 13.00 -8.44
C ALA A 294 -6.96 13.37 -7.75
N VAL A 295 -6.28 14.43 -8.20
CA VAL A 295 -4.96 14.82 -7.68
C VAL A 295 -4.96 15.05 -6.16
N PRO A 296 -5.79 15.95 -5.59
CA PRO A 296 -5.80 16.18 -4.14
C PRO A 296 -6.29 14.95 -3.36
N THR A 297 -7.22 14.18 -3.91
CA THR A 297 -7.72 12.95 -3.27
C THR A 297 -6.64 11.87 -3.21
N LEU A 298 -5.89 11.67 -4.30
CA LEU A 298 -4.76 10.74 -4.34
C LEU A 298 -3.65 11.20 -3.41
N ALA A 299 -3.32 12.50 -3.40
CA ALA A 299 -2.31 13.07 -2.51
C ALA A 299 -2.67 12.80 -1.04
N LEU A 300 -3.92 13.06 -0.64
CA LEU A 300 -4.41 12.73 0.69
C LEU A 300 -4.32 11.23 0.98
N GLN A 301 -4.72 10.37 0.04
CA GLN A 301 -4.64 8.92 0.20
C GLN A 301 -3.20 8.42 0.38
N LEU A 302 -2.21 9.03 -0.27
CA LEU A 302 -0.81 8.68 -0.06
C LEU A 302 -0.38 8.84 1.39
N TYR A 303 -0.87 9.86 2.09
CA TYR A 303 -0.60 10.06 3.51
C TYR A 303 -1.44 9.16 4.43
N ILE A 304 -2.50 8.51 3.92
CA ILE A 304 -3.21 7.44 4.66
C ILE A 304 -2.47 6.11 4.52
N ASN A 305 -1.83 5.83 3.38
CA ASN A 305 -1.25 4.53 3.09
C ASN A 305 -0.27 3.96 4.13
N PRO A 306 0.63 4.74 4.76
CA PRO A 306 1.48 4.24 5.86
C PRO A 306 0.68 3.70 7.06
N CYS A 307 -0.53 4.21 7.28
CA CYS A 307 -1.42 3.74 8.36
C CYS A 307 -1.94 2.33 8.12
N MET A 308 -1.94 1.85 6.87
CA MET A 308 -2.57 0.57 6.51
C MET A 308 -1.85 -0.63 7.11
N PHE A 309 -0.55 -0.52 7.43
CA PHE A 309 0.15 -1.56 8.19
C PHE A 309 -0.55 -1.86 9.54
N TRP A 310 -1.09 -0.83 10.19
CA TRP A 310 -1.80 -0.95 11.46
C TRP A 310 -3.30 -1.19 11.30
N LEU A 311 -3.93 -0.62 10.26
CA LEU A 311 -5.39 -0.57 10.13
C LEU A 311 -6.01 -1.63 9.21
N ALA A 312 -5.24 -2.26 8.31
CA ALA A 312 -5.80 -3.23 7.35
C ALA A 312 -6.50 -4.40 8.06
N ARG A 313 -5.82 -5.08 8.99
CA ARG A 313 -6.38 -6.24 9.72
C ARG A 313 -7.55 -5.88 10.64
N PRO A 314 -7.52 -4.77 11.42
CA PRO A 314 -8.71 -4.27 12.09
C PRO A 314 -9.90 -4.01 11.14
N ALA A 315 -9.65 -3.43 9.97
CA ALA A 315 -10.69 -3.19 8.97
C ALA A 315 -11.27 -4.50 8.43
N TYR A 316 -10.44 -5.51 8.18
CA TYR A 316 -10.92 -6.84 7.76
C TYR A 316 -11.81 -7.48 8.82
N LEU A 317 -11.42 -7.36 10.10
CA LEU A 317 -12.20 -7.91 11.19
C LEU A 317 -13.56 -7.21 11.35
N ILE A 318 -13.62 -5.90 11.15
CA ILE A 318 -14.87 -5.14 11.12
C ILE A 318 -15.78 -5.64 9.98
N LEU A 319 -15.24 -5.79 8.76
CA LEU A 319 -16.01 -6.28 7.62
C LEU A 319 -16.49 -7.72 7.81
N ALA A 320 -15.63 -8.59 8.32
CA ALA A 320 -15.98 -9.98 8.65
C ALA A 320 -17.12 -10.04 9.67
N ALA A 321 -17.06 -9.18 10.70
CA ALA A 321 -18.08 -9.14 11.73
C ALA A 321 -19.41 -8.53 11.25
N LEU A 322 -19.37 -7.49 10.41
CA LEU A 322 -20.56 -6.95 9.74
C LEU A 322 -21.26 -8.01 8.87
N GLN A 323 -20.47 -8.75 8.08
CA GLN A 323 -20.99 -9.80 7.23
C GLN A 323 -21.60 -10.95 8.06
N LEU A 324 -20.92 -11.37 9.13
CA LEU A 324 -21.42 -12.44 10.01
C LEU A 324 -22.68 -12.01 10.79
N GLN A 325 -22.76 -10.74 11.20
CA GLN A 325 -23.97 -10.16 11.78
C GLN A 325 -25.14 -10.20 10.79
N ALA A 326 -24.92 -9.84 9.52
CA ALA A 326 -25.94 -9.91 8.48
C ALA A 326 -26.41 -11.36 8.22
N ASP A 327 -25.49 -12.33 8.26
CA ASP A 327 -25.82 -13.75 8.12
C ASP A 327 -26.66 -14.26 9.30
N GLN A 328 -26.32 -13.87 10.55
CA GLN A 328 -27.11 -14.19 11.75
C GLN A 328 -28.52 -13.57 11.72
N GLN A 329 -28.67 -12.39 11.11
CA GLN A 329 -29.98 -11.74 10.94
C GLN A 329 -30.85 -12.48 9.91
N LYS A 330 -30.30 -12.82 8.75
CA LYS A 330 -31.02 -13.59 7.72
C LYS A 330 -31.47 -14.97 8.22
N GLY A 331 -30.60 -15.67 8.96
CA GLY A 331 -30.93 -16.97 9.55
C GLY A 331 -31.95 -16.94 10.70
N ARG A 332 -32.31 -15.76 11.23
CA ARG A 332 -33.42 -15.61 12.18
C ARG A 332 -34.78 -15.47 11.49
N ASP A 333 -34.79 -14.90 10.29
CA ASP A 333 -36.03 -14.69 9.51
C ASP A 333 -36.48 -15.99 8.83
N ASP A 334 -35.54 -16.81 8.37
CA ASP A 334 -35.79 -18.20 7.99
C ASP A 334 -35.84 -19.07 9.26
N LYS A 335 -37.04 -19.45 9.72
CA LYS A 335 -37.31 -20.27 10.94
C LYS A 335 -36.66 -21.67 10.97
N THR A 336 -35.62 -21.92 10.18
CA THR A 336 -34.92 -23.19 10.06
C THR A 336 -33.61 -23.08 10.84
N THR A 337 -33.63 -23.61 12.07
CA THR A 337 -32.46 -23.89 12.92
C THR A 337 -31.60 -22.68 13.30
N ALA A 338 -32.04 -21.94 14.33
CA ALA A 338 -31.14 -21.11 15.13
C ALA A 338 -30.17 -22.02 15.90
N LEU A 339 -29.10 -22.49 15.25
CA LEU A 339 -27.95 -23.09 15.93
C LEU A 339 -27.36 -22.00 16.84
N SER A 340 -27.43 -22.21 18.16
CA SER A 340 -26.66 -21.39 19.09
C SER A 340 -25.19 -21.63 18.79
N SER A 341 -24.53 -20.67 18.15
CA SER A 341 -23.10 -20.75 17.92
C SER A 341 -22.38 -20.47 19.24
N THR A 342 -21.32 -21.23 19.51
CA THR A 342 -20.47 -20.96 20.68
C THR A 342 -19.59 -19.73 20.41
N TYR A 343 -19.05 -19.11 21.46
CA TYR A 343 -18.10 -18.00 21.30
C TYR A 343 -16.89 -18.43 20.44
N GLU A 344 -16.39 -19.65 20.64
CA GLU A 344 -15.24 -20.19 19.92
C GLU A 344 -15.53 -20.37 18.42
N GLU A 345 -16.69 -20.92 18.06
CA GLU A 345 -17.12 -21.05 16.66
C GLU A 345 -17.22 -19.69 15.95
N VAL A 346 -17.71 -18.68 16.65
CA VAL A 346 -17.82 -17.32 16.11
C VAL A 346 -16.44 -16.73 15.84
N VAL A 347 -15.52 -16.89 16.79
CA VAL A 347 -14.13 -16.42 16.64
C VAL A 347 -13.42 -17.14 15.51
N GLU A 348 -13.62 -18.45 15.35
CA GLU A 348 -13.08 -19.22 14.23
C GLU A 348 -13.64 -18.74 12.89
N ASN A 349 -14.95 -18.46 12.81
CA ASN A 349 -15.58 -17.94 11.59
C ASN A 349 -15.02 -16.55 11.22
N LEU A 350 -14.83 -15.68 12.21
CA LEU A 350 -14.19 -14.37 12.00
C LEU A 350 -12.77 -14.53 11.48
N LEU A 351 -11.97 -15.44 12.06
CA LEU A 351 -10.60 -15.69 11.64
C LEU A 351 -10.56 -16.20 10.18
N GLN A 352 -11.44 -17.11 9.80
CA GLN A 352 -11.54 -17.60 8.43
C GLN A 352 -11.84 -16.46 7.45
N ARG A 353 -12.83 -15.60 7.75
CA ARG A 353 -13.18 -14.44 6.89
C ARG A 353 -12.05 -13.40 6.80
N VAL A 354 -11.37 -13.12 7.91
CA VAL A 354 -10.20 -12.23 7.93
C VAL A 354 -9.08 -12.81 7.06
N THR A 355 -8.84 -14.12 7.12
CA THR A 355 -7.84 -14.81 6.30
C THR A 355 -8.17 -14.73 4.80
N LEU A 356 -9.46 -14.80 4.43
CA LEU A 356 -9.89 -14.62 3.04
C LEU A 356 -9.60 -13.19 2.55
N LEU A 357 -9.96 -12.17 3.34
CA LEU A 357 -9.66 -10.76 3.01
C LEU A 357 -8.15 -10.49 2.93
N ASP A 358 -7.38 -11.02 3.87
CA ASP A 358 -5.91 -10.92 3.86
C ASP A 358 -5.33 -11.58 2.59
N GLY A 359 -5.89 -12.73 2.17
CA GLY A 359 -5.53 -13.38 0.91
C GLY A 359 -5.80 -12.53 -0.34
N ILE A 360 -6.90 -11.76 -0.36
CA ILE A 360 -7.22 -10.82 -1.45
C ILE A 360 -6.19 -9.68 -1.52
N PHE A 361 -5.84 -9.12 -0.36
CA PHE A 361 -4.99 -7.93 -0.25
C PHE A 361 -3.52 -8.22 0.07
N LYS A 362 -3.08 -9.48 0.06
CA LYS A 362 -1.72 -9.90 0.46
C LYS A 362 -0.59 -9.17 -0.25
N HIS A 363 -0.78 -8.80 -1.52
CA HIS A 363 0.21 -8.05 -2.29
C HIS A 363 0.03 -6.53 -2.19
N GLU A 364 -1.09 -6.07 -1.63
CA GLU A 364 -1.36 -4.66 -1.35
C GLU A 364 -0.74 -4.22 -0.02
N PHE A 365 -0.90 -5.05 1.02
CA PHE A 365 -0.36 -4.80 2.35
C PHE A 365 0.52 -5.98 2.77
N ILE A 366 1.81 -5.69 2.92
CA ILE A 366 2.82 -6.71 3.24
C ILE A 366 2.86 -6.86 4.76
N ILE A 367 1.88 -7.59 5.28
CA ILE A 367 1.69 -7.84 6.72
C ILE A 367 2.00 -9.32 6.97
N GLU A 368 3.11 -9.82 6.45
CA GLU A 368 3.51 -11.20 6.70
C GLU A 368 4.17 -11.28 8.08
N SER A 369 3.50 -11.94 9.02
CA SER A 369 3.94 -12.07 10.39
C SER A 369 3.86 -13.53 10.80
N ASN A 370 4.87 -14.03 11.49
CA ASN A 370 4.79 -15.30 12.22
C ASN A 370 3.87 -15.21 13.47
N ARG A 371 3.10 -14.14 13.60
CA ARG A 371 2.28 -13.75 14.77
C ARG A 371 0.81 -13.52 14.41
N ASP A 372 0.30 -14.11 13.33
CA ASP A 372 -1.06 -13.84 12.82
C ASP A 372 -2.17 -14.04 13.87
N MET A 373 -2.11 -15.12 14.66
CA MET A 373 -3.09 -15.37 15.73
C MET A 373 -3.00 -14.35 16.87
N GLU A 374 -1.80 -13.93 17.24
CA GLU A 374 -1.59 -12.92 18.28
C GLU A 374 -2.12 -11.55 17.82
N GLU A 375 -1.83 -11.17 16.58
CA GLU A 375 -2.33 -9.93 15.98
C GLU A 375 -3.85 -9.95 15.82
N PHE A 376 -4.43 -11.08 15.41
CA PHE A 376 -5.89 -11.26 15.33
C PHE A 376 -6.55 -11.06 16.71
N ASN A 377 -6.03 -11.71 17.75
CA ASN A 377 -6.55 -11.58 19.12
C ASN A 377 -6.41 -10.15 19.65
N ARG A 378 -5.28 -9.48 19.37
CA ARG A 378 -5.08 -8.07 19.73
C ARG A 378 -6.11 -7.16 19.05
N ASN A 379 -6.38 -7.39 17.76
CA ASN A 379 -7.37 -6.61 17.01
C ASN A 379 -8.79 -6.87 17.53
N LEU A 380 -9.13 -8.12 17.89
CA LEU A 380 -10.41 -8.45 18.50
C LEU A 380 -10.63 -7.70 19.82
N LEU A 381 -9.60 -7.66 20.67
CA LEU A 381 -9.61 -6.92 21.93
C LEU A 381 -9.74 -5.41 21.70
N LEU A 382 -9.04 -4.85 20.71
CA LEU A 382 -9.14 -3.44 20.33
C LEU A 382 -10.59 -3.08 19.97
N LEU A 383 -11.22 -3.81 19.04
CA LEU A 383 -12.59 -3.52 18.62
C LEU A 383 -13.59 -3.63 19.77
N SER A 384 -13.38 -4.58 20.70
CA SER A 384 -14.22 -4.72 21.89
C SER A 384 -14.05 -3.56 22.87
N ARG A 385 -12.80 -3.17 23.15
CA ARG A 385 -12.46 -2.07 24.08
C ARG A 385 -12.99 -0.72 23.62
N HIS A 386 -12.92 -0.47 22.31
CA HIS A 386 -13.47 0.75 21.70
C HIS A 386 -14.97 0.63 21.38
N GLY A 387 -15.62 -0.43 21.84
CA GLY A 387 -17.07 -0.59 21.79
C GLY A 387 -17.65 -0.74 20.39
N MET A 388 -16.85 -1.21 19.42
CA MET A 388 -17.27 -1.47 18.03
C MET A 388 -17.87 -2.87 17.87
N LEU A 389 -17.29 -3.86 18.57
CA LEU A 389 -17.67 -5.27 18.45
C LEU A 389 -17.99 -5.86 19.82
N LYS A 390 -19.18 -6.46 19.95
CA LYS A 390 -19.54 -7.28 21.11
C LYS A 390 -19.98 -8.67 20.64
N ILE A 391 -19.41 -9.69 21.25
CA ILE A 391 -19.77 -11.10 21.04
C ILE A 391 -20.37 -11.61 22.34
N SER A 392 -21.62 -12.05 22.29
CA SER A 392 -22.30 -12.61 23.46
C SER A 392 -21.74 -13.99 23.81
N SER A 393 -21.31 -14.18 25.05
CA SER A 393 -20.73 -15.43 25.55
C SER A 393 -21.73 -16.60 25.59
N HIS A 394 -23.03 -16.31 25.64
CA HIS A 394 -24.06 -17.32 25.90
C HIS A 394 -24.66 -17.93 24.62
N ASN A 395 -24.66 -17.18 23.52
CA ASN A 395 -25.36 -17.55 22.29
C ASN A 395 -24.59 -17.17 21.01
N GLY A 396 -23.34 -16.69 21.12
CA GLY A 396 -22.52 -16.33 19.96
C GLY A 396 -23.05 -15.15 19.15
N GLN A 397 -24.03 -14.39 19.67
CA GLN A 397 -24.61 -13.29 18.92
C GLN A 397 -23.60 -12.15 18.79
N ILE A 398 -23.33 -11.75 17.54
CA ILE A 398 -22.51 -10.58 17.23
C ILE A 398 -23.40 -9.33 17.22
N SER A 399 -22.89 -8.25 17.80
CA SER A 399 -23.43 -6.91 17.63
C SER A 399 -22.32 -5.93 17.30
N ILE A 400 -22.50 -5.23 16.18
CA ILE A 400 -21.67 -4.10 15.78
C ILE A 400 -22.34 -2.80 16.20
N ASN A 401 -21.54 -1.87 16.72
CA ASN A 401 -21.95 -0.52 17.04
C ASN A 401 -21.18 0.46 16.14
N GLU A 402 -21.88 1.08 15.21
CA GLU A 402 -21.31 2.06 14.28
C GLU A 402 -20.92 3.34 15.02
N ASN A 403 -19.63 3.49 15.32
CA ASN A 403 -19.06 4.69 15.92
C ASN A 403 -18.07 5.39 14.97
N GLU A 404 -17.62 6.59 15.34
CA GLU A 404 -16.69 7.36 14.50
C GLU A 404 -15.36 6.63 14.25
N CYS A 405 -14.84 5.90 15.25
CA CYS A 405 -13.60 5.16 15.06
C CYS A 405 -13.75 4.02 14.04
N MET A 406 -14.86 3.29 14.05
CA MET A 406 -15.16 2.27 13.04
C MET A 406 -15.22 2.88 11.65
N LYS A 407 -15.86 4.05 11.49
CA LYS A 407 -15.87 4.79 10.21
C LYS A 407 -14.46 5.17 9.77
N VAL A 408 -13.62 5.66 10.68
CA VAL A 408 -12.24 6.03 10.33
C VAL A 408 -11.42 4.81 9.87
N ILE A 409 -11.54 3.68 10.56
CA ILE A 409 -10.85 2.44 10.17
C ILE A 409 -11.35 1.98 8.79
N LEU A 410 -12.66 1.94 8.57
CA LEU A 410 -13.23 1.53 7.28
C LEU A 410 -12.93 2.52 6.14
N SER A 411 -12.83 3.83 6.42
CA SER A 411 -12.47 4.82 5.40
C SER A 411 -11.05 4.62 4.89
N SER A 412 -10.14 4.08 5.71
CA SER A 412 -8.79 3.76 5.25
C SER A 412 -8.76 2.63 4.21
N LEU A 413 -9.64 1.64 4.35
CA LEU A 413 -9.69 0.47 3.47
C LEU A 413 -10.58 0.69 2.23
N ALA A 414 -11.62 1.53 2.34
CA ALA A 414 -12.61 1.73 1.29
C ALA A 414 -12.03 2.04 -0.11
N PRO A 415 -11.00 2.91 -0.26
CA PRO A 415 -10.37 3.16 -1.57
C PRO A 415 -9.81 1.91 -2.23
N PHE A 416 -9.23 0.99 -1.45
CA PHE A 416 -8.66 -0.26 -1.94
C PHE A 416 -9.75 -1.26 -2.34
N LEU A 417 -10.83 -1.35 -1.56
CA LEU A 417 -11.99 -2.16 -1.94
C LEU A 417 -12.60 -1.66 -3.26
N CYS A 418 -12.78 -0.35 -3.43
CA CYS A 418 -13.25 0.22 -4.69
C CYS A 418 -12.31 -0.09 -5.86
N VAL A 419 -10.98 0.00 -5.66
CA VAL A 419 -9.98 -0.37 -6.69
C VAL A 419 -10.15 -1.82 -7.13
N TYR A 420 -10.19 -2.76 -6.16
CA TYR A 420 -10.28 -4.19 -6.45
C TYR A 420 -11.64 -4.53 -7.08
N TYR A 421 -12.74 -4.00 -6.54
CA TYR A 421 -14.08 -4.22 -7.08
C TYR A 421 -14.21 -3.72 -8.52
N GLN A 422 -13.85 -2.45 -8.76
CA GLN A 422 -13.99 -1.87 -10.10
C GLN A 422 -13.03 -2.50 -11.11
N LEU A 423 -11.85 -2.96 -10.68
CA LEU A 423 -10.96 -3.73 -11.54
C LEU A 423 -11.56 -5.10 -11.90
N ALA A 424 -12.17 -5.79 -10.93
CA ALA A 424 -12.83 -7.08 -11.21
C ALA A 424 -13.96 -6.91 -12.24
N VAL A 425 -14.79 -5.87 -12.08
CA VAL A 425 -15.83 -5.49 -13.05
C VAL A 425 -15.20 -5.18 -14.41
N ALA A 426 -14.19 -4.32 -14.46
CA ALA A 426 -13.54 -3.91 -15.71
C ALA A 426 -12.90 -5.09 -16.46
N VAL A 427 -12.36 -6.09 -15.75
CA VAL A 427 -11.80 -7.31 -16.36
C VAL A 427 -12.89 -8.27 -16.81
N ASN A 428 -14.00 -8.38 -16.09
CA ASN A 428 -15.16 -9.22 -16.48
C ASN A 428 -15.96 -8.64 -17.66
N GLU A 429 -15.95 -7.31 -17.84
CA GLU A 429 -16.55 -6.62 -18.99
C GLU A 429 -15.65 -6.68 -20.25
N PHE A 430 -14.41 -7.13 -20.12
CA PHE A 430 -13.43 -7.18 -21.22
C PHE A 430 -13.43 -8.57 -21.90
N PRO A 431 -13.43 -8.68 -23.25
CA PRO A 431 -13.44 -7.61 -24.26
C PRO A 431 -14.85 -7.19 -24.71
N LEU A 432 -15.07 -5.89 -24.89
CA LEU A 432 -16.20 -5.35 -25.67
C LEU A 432 -15.85 -5.35 -27.17
N ASP A 433 -16.86 -5.64 -28.01
CA ASP A 433 -16.96 -5.84 -29.48
C ASP A 433 -16.18 -4.90 -30.46
N THR A 434 -15.17 -4.17 -30.01
CA THR A 434 -14.36 -3.26 -30.85
C THR A 434 -13.23 -3.93 -31.64
N CYS A 435 -13.06 -5.25 -31.52
CA CYS A 435 -12.16 -6.02 -32.39
C CYS A 435 -12.97 -6.75 -33.47
N SER A 436 -13.05 -6.11 -34.63
CA SER A 436 -13.62 -6.62 -35.87
C SER A 436 -13.29 -8.09 -36.13
N ALA A 437 -14.30 -8.79 -36.64
CA ALA A 437 -14.29 -10.06 -37.36
C ALA A 437 -12.92 -10.49 -37.92
N HIS A 438 -12.66 -11.81 -37.83
CA HIS A 438 -11.49 -12.59 -38.27
C HIS A 438 -10.58 -13.12 -37.14
N SER A 439 -11.15 -13.87 -36.20
CA SER A 439 -10.55 -15.16 -35.77
C SER A 439 -11.50 -15.90 -34.81
N ASN A 440 -11.84 -17.13 -35.14
CA ASN A 440 -12.53 -18.03 -34.22
C ASN A 440 -11.54 -18.40 -33.08
N ASN A 441 -11.93 -18.16 -31.81
CA ASN A 441 -11.23 -18.46 -30.54
C ASN A 441 -10.34 -17.38 -29.85
N LYS A 442 -10.51 -16.07 -30.11
CA LYS A 442 -9.69 -15.01 -29.46
C LYS A 442 -10.41 -14.08 -28.46
N TYR A 443 -11.54 -14.52 -27.91
CA TYR A 443 -12.44 -13.64 -27.12
C TYR A 443 -12.11 -13.49 -25.63
N ASP A 444 -11.05 -14.13 -25.10
CA ASP A 444 -10.69 -14.03 -23.67
C ASP A 444 -9.30 -13.45 -23.40
N GLU A 445 -8.58 -13.03 -24.45
CA GLU A 445 -7.21 -12.54 -24.35
C GLU A 445 -7.14 -11.01 -24.26
N PHE A 446 -6.41 -10.50 -23.28
CA PHE A 446 -6.23 -9.05 -23.07
C PHE A 446 -4.85 -8.70 -22.52
N SER A 447 -4.35 -7.48 -22.81
CA SER A 447 -3.09 -7.02 -22.21
C SER A 447 -3.35 -6.25 -20.91
N SER A 448 -2.39 -6.29 -19.97
CA SER A 448 -2.46 -5.48 -18.76
C SER A 448 -2.64 -3.99 -19.08
N LYS A 449 -1.99 -3.49 -20.14
CA LYS A 449 -2.08 -2.09 -20.54
C LYS A 449 -3.50 -1.73 -21.00
N ASP A 450 -4.16 -2.59 -21.76
CA ASP A 450 -5.51 -2.33 -22.27
C ASP A 450 -6.54 -2.32 -21.14
N VAL A 451 -6.41 -3.23 -20.17
CA VAL A 451 -7.24 -3.24 -18.95
C VAL A 451 -7.08 -1.93 -18.18
N LEU A 452 -5.84 -1.43 -18.00
CA LEU A 452 -5.60 -0.17 -17.29
C LEU A 452 -6.23 1.03 -18.01
N ILE A 453 -6.12 1.10 -19.34
CA ILE A 453 -6.75 2.15 -20.15
C ILE A 453 -8.28 2.07 -20.05
N HIS A 454 -8.84 0.86 -20.17
CA HIS A 454 -10.27 0.62 -20.06
C HIS A 454 -10.79 1.02 -18.67
N MET A 455 -10.08 0.63 -17.61
CA MET A 455 -10.38 1.00 -16.24
C MET A 455 -10.41 2.51 -16.04
N GLN A 456 -9.39 3.25 -16.49
CA GLN A 456 -9.40 4.71 -16.36
C GLN A 456 -10.55 5.37 -17.13
N LYS A 457 -10.87 4.91 -18.35
CA LYS A 457 -12.03 5.40 -19.12
C LYS A 457 -13.35 5.12 -18.39
N ARG A 458 -13.51 3.91 -17.86
CA ARG A 458 -14.69 3.51 -17.10
C ARG A 458 -14.88 4.41 -15.86
N ILE A 459 -13.83 4.58 -15.06
CA ILE A 459 -13.89 5.40 -13.86
C ILE A 459 -14.15 6.87 -14.19
N GLU A 460 -13.52 7.42 -15.23
CA GLU A 460 -13.81 8.77 -15.71
C GLU A 460 -15.29 8.96 -16.10
N ASN A 461 -15.89 7.98 -16.79
CA ASN A 461 -17.30 8.03 -17.16
C ASN A 461 -18.22 7.91 -15.93
N LEU A 462 -17.89 7.04 -14.99
CA LEU A 462 -18.65 6.87 -13.75
C LEU A 462 -18.58 8.13 -12.88
N MET A 463 -17.41 8.76 -12.76
CA MET A 463 -17.26 9.99 -11.98
C MET A 463 -18.06 11.18 -12.54
N GLN A 464 -18.45 11.15 -13.82
CA GLN A 464 -19.32 12.16 -14.43
C GLN A 464 -20.81 11.94 -14.13
N GLN A 465 -21.20 10.73 -13.73
CA GLN A 465 -22.59 10.41 -13.40
C GLN A 465 -22.95 10.91 -12.00
N GLN A 466 -24.21 11.30 -11.81
CA GLN A 466 -24.72 11.65 -10.49
C GLN A 466 -25.02 10.37 -9.70
N HIS A 467 -24.57 10.31 -8.43
CA HIS A 467 -24.87 9.23 -7.47
C HIS A 467 -24.21 7.87 -7.70
N VAL A 468 -22.98 7.81 -8.23
CA VAL A 468 -22.26 6.53 -8.33
C VAL A 468 -21.79 6.04 -6.96
N THR A 469 -22.06 4.76 -6.69
CA THR A 469 -21.58 4.03 -5.51
C THR A 469 -20.34 3.21 -5.86
N ASN A 470 -19.53 2.88 -4.85
CA ASN A 470 -18.36 2.00 -4.98
C ASN A 470 -17.30 2.47 -6.00
N VAL A 471 -17.19 3.78 -6.21
CA VAL A 471 -16.17 4.42 -7.06
C VAL A 471 -15.46 5.49 -6.25
N HIS A 472 -14.14 5.38 -6.14
CA HIS A 472 -13.27 6.35 -5.47
C HIS A 472 -12.19 6.82 -6.47
N PRO A 473 -11.71 8.08 -6.43
CA PRO A 473 -10.70 8.57 -7.39
C PRO A 473 -9.41 7.75 -7.40
N TYR A 474 -9.07 7.09 -6.30
CA TYR A 474 -7.96 6.14 -6.20
C TYR A 474 -8.04 4.96 -7.19
N CYS A 475 -9.23 4.65 -7.73
CA CYS A 475 -9.40 3.70 -8.83
C CYS A 475 -8.64 4.09 -10.11
N LEU A 476 -8.19 5.35 -10.23
CA LEU A 476 -7.37 5.84 -11.35
C LEU A 476 -5.86 5.55 -11.19
N ALA A 477 -5.41 5.11 -10.00
CA ALA A 477 -4.01 4.90 -9.67
C ALA A 477 -3.45 3.61 -10.31
N LEU A 478 -2.60 3.77 -11.33
CA LEU A 478 -2.06 2.67 -12.14
C LEU A 478 -1.22 1.67 -11.35
N ASP A 479 -0.41 2.12 -10.37
CA ASP A 479 0.41 1.19 -9.58
C ASP A 479 -0.48 0.27 -8.73
N ASN A 480 -1.55 0.80 -8.11
CA ASN A 480 -2.51 0.00 -7.34
C ASN A 480 -3.28 -0.98 -8.23
N LEU A 481 -3.68 -0.54 -9.42
CA LEU A 481 -4.32 -1.44 -10.39
C LEU A 481 -3.39 -2.58 -10.81
N ASN A 482 -2.10 -2.31 -11.01
CA ASN A 482 -1.11 -3.36 -11.30
C ASN A 482 -0.93 -4.33 -10.13
N ILE A 483 -0.93 -3.83 -8.89
CA ILE A 483 -0.86 -4.67 -7.69
C ILE A 483 -2.12 -5.57 -7.60
N ALA A 484 -3.31 -4.99 -7.76
CA ALA A 484 -4.57 -5.73 -7.73
C ALA A 484 -4.66 -6.78 -8.85
N LEU A 485 -4.21 -6.44 -10.08
CA LEU A 485 -4.15 -7.38 -11.19
C LEU A 485 -3.17 -8.54 -10.92
N ASN A 486 -2.03 -8.25 -10.29
CA ASN A 486 -1.11 -9.28 -9.83
C ASN A 486 -1.77 -10.14 -8.73
N SER A 487 -2.52 -9.57 -7.79
CA SER A 487 -3.29 -10.34 -6.80
C SER A 487 -4.29 -11.29 -7.46
N PHE A 488 -5.01 -10.85 -8.49
CA PHE A 488 -5.94 -11.73 -9.25
C PHE A 488 -5.20 -12.86 -9.96
N GLN A 489 -4.01 -12.58 -10.50
CA GLN A 489 -3.16 -13.59 -11.13
C GLN A 489 -2.65 -14.62 -10.12
N GLN A 490 -2.10 -14.18 -8.98
CA GLN A 490 -1.57 -15.07 -7.94
C GLN A 490 -2.68 -15.89 -7.28
N ALA A 491 -3.88 -15.34 -7.14
CA ALA A 491 -5.05 -16.05 -6.63
C ALA A 491 -5.70 -16.98 -7.67
N GLY A 492 -5.19 -17.02 -8.91
CA GLY A 492 -5.62 -17.95 -9.95
C GLY A 492 -6.91 -17.59 -10.67
N TYR A 493 -7.39 -16.34 -10.58
CA TYR A 493 -8.55 -15.87 -11.34
C TYR A 493 -8.18 -15.49 -12.79
N ILE A 494 -6.92 -15.09 -13.00
CA ILE A 494 -6.38 -14.68 -14.30
C ILE A 494 -5.08 -15.44 -14.55
N GLN A 495 -4.86 -15.90 -15.78
CA GLN A 495 -3.64 -16.54 -16.20
C GLN A 495 -2.85 -15.61 -17.12
N LYS A 496 -1.53 -15.60 -16.96
CA LYS A 496 -0.61 -14.85 -17.83
C LYS A 496 0.22 -15.81 -18.66
N ASN A 497 0.15 -15.69 -19.98
CA ASN A 497 1.05 -16.39 -20.88
C ASN A 497 2.47 -15.83 -20.68
N LYS A 498 3.44 -16.70 -20.40
CA LYS A 498 4.83 -16.31 -20.10
C LYS A 498 5.58 -15.76 -21.32
N GLU A 499 5.22 -16.19 -22.53
CA GLU A 499 5.91 -15.81 -23.76
C GLU A 499 5.34 -14.53 -24.36
N SER A 500 4.01 -14.43 -24.45
CA SER A 500 3.34 -13.26 -25.04
C SER A 500 3.04 -12.16 -24.02
N GLY A 501 3.01 -12.49 -22.72
CA GLY A 501 2.59 -11.57 -21.66
C GLY A 501 1.09 -11.27 -21.62
N ILE A 502 0.30 -11.91 -22.49
CA ILE A 502 -1.15 -11.76 -22.61
C ILE A 502 -1.83 -12.42 -21.41
N LEU A 503 -2.90 -11.80 -20.94
CA LEU A 503 -3.75 -12.26 -19.85
C LEU A 503 -5.03 -12.91 -20.40
N GLN A 504 -5.54 -13.90 -19.67
CA GLN A 504 -6.81 -14.55 -19.95
C GLN A 504 -7.52 -14.95 -18.65
N HIS A 505 -8.84 -15.06 -18.68
CA HIS A 505 -9.61 -15.60 -17.56
C HIS A 505 -9.21 -17.05 -17.26
N ALA A 506 -9.16 -17.42 -15.98
CA ALA A 506 -8.86 -18.80 -15.59
C ALA A 506 -10.11 -19.70 -15.75
N PRO A 507 -10.02 -20.85 -16.45
CA PRO A 507 -11.19 -21.68 -16.76
C PRO A 507 -11.84 -22.34 -15.54
N GLY A 508 -11.10 -22.52 -14.43
CA GLY A 508 -11.58 -23.22 -13.23
C GLY A 508 -11.93 -22.32 -12.05
N LYS A 509 -11.74 -20.99 -12.14
CA LYS A 509 -11.96 -20.07 -11.03
C LYS A 509 -12.49 -18.72 -11.56
N PRO A 510 -13.82 -18.57 -11.72
CA PRO A 510 -14.40 -17.42 -12.37
C PRO A 510 -14.22 -16.14 -11.53
N LEU A 511 -13.66 -15.09 -12.13
CA LEU A 511 -13.44 -13.79 -11.48
C LEU A 511 -14.75 -13.14 -10.99
N ARG A 512 -15.90 -13.46 -11.61
CA ARG A 512 -17.23 -13.03 -11.15
C ARG A 512 -17.54 -13.42 -9.70
N THR A 513 -16.97 -14.52 -9.19
CA THR A 513 -17.16 -14.90 -7.77
C THR A 513 -16.50 -13.91 -6.84
N LEU A 514 -15.26 -13.50 -7.16
CA LEU A 514 -14.55 -12.46 -6.42
C LEU A 514 -15.23 -11.10 -6.58
N GLU A 515 -15.73 -10.77 -7.77
CA GLU A 515 -16.48 -9.53 -8.00
C GLU A 515 -17.71 -9.43 -7.07
N ALA A 516 -18.50 -10.49 -6.98
CA ALA A 516 -19.68 -10.54 -6.11
C ALA A 516 -19.30 -10.43 -4.62
N GLU A 517 -18.20 -11.07 -4.21
CA GLU A 517 -17.69 -10.98 -2.85
C GLU A 517 -17.22 -9.55 -2.52
N LEU A 518 -16.45 -8.92 -3.42
CA LEU A 518 -15.98 -7.54 -3.29
C LEU A 518 -17.15 -6.55 -3.25
N LEU A 519 -18.19 -6.77 -4.07
CA LEU A 519 -19.41 -5.97 -4.04
C LEU A 519 -20.10 -6.05 -2.68
N CYS A 520 -20.18 -7.25 -2.09
CA CYS A 520 -20.74 -7.44 -0.75
C CYS A 520 -19.96 -6.61 0.28
N TYR A 521 -18.63 -6.68 0.28
CA TYR A 521 -17.82 -5.85 1.17
C TYR A 521 -18.01 -4.35 0.93
N CYS A 522 -18.10 -3.90 -0.33
CA CYS A 522 -18.36 -2.50 -0.64
C CYS A 522 -19.73 -2.03 -0.11
N GLN A 523 -20.75 -2.89 -0.14
CA GLN A 523 -22.10 -2.58 0.38
C GLN A 523 -22.17 -2.50 1.91
N LEU A 524 -21.24 -3.15 2.62
CA LEU A 524 -21.11 -3.07 4.08
C LEU A 524 -20.48 -1.76 4.57
N LEU A 525 -19.88 -0.97 3.68
CA LEU A 525 -19.24 0.29 4.05
C LEU A 525 -20.30 1.36 4.38
N PRO A 526 -20.14 2.14 5.47
CA PRO A 526 -21.13 3.11 5.92
C PRO A 526 -21.15 4.42 5.10
N PHE A 527 -20.56 4.42 3.91
CA PHE A 527 -20.31 5.63 3.12
C PHE A 527 -21.25 5.69 1.92
N LYS A 528 -21.92 6.84 1.74
CA LYS A 528 -22.87 7.03 0.64
C LYS A 528 -22.17 7.35 -0.67
N GLN A 529 -21.11 8.16 -0.63
CA GLN A 529 -20.36 8.60 -1.81
C GLN A 529 -18.91 8.90 -1.44
N TYR A 530 -17.99 8.56 -2.32
CA TYR A 530 -16.55 8.65 -2.09
C TYR A 530 -15.86 9.85 -2.79
N TYR A 531 -16.59 10.62 -3.61
CA TYR A 531 -16.00 11.68 -4.45
C TYR A 531 -16.81 12.99 -4.57
N ARG A 532 -17.95 13.16 -3.88
CA ARG A 532 -18.89 14.27 -4.17
C ARG A 532 -18.36 15.67 -3.85
N VAL A 533 -17.50 15.85 -2.85
CA VAL A 533 -17.00 17.18 -2.47
C VAL A 533 -16.19 17.84 -3.60
N ALA A 534 -15.61 17.04 -4.48
CA ALA A 534 -14.84 17.53 -5.61
C ALA A 534 -15.70 17.92 -6.83
N SER A 535 -17.00 17.60 -6.85
CA SER A 535 -17.93 18.07 -7.89
C SER A 535 -18.43 19.50 -7.63
N VAL A 536 -18.33 20.01 -6.41
CA VAL A 536 -18.53 21.45 -6.13
C VAL A 536 -17.47 22.29 -6.86
N GLN A 537 -16.24 21.78 -6.98
CA GLN A 537 -15.17 22.36 -7.82
C GLN A 537 -15.41 22.14 -9.32
N MET A 538 -16.06 21.04 -9.74
CA MET A 538 -16.48 20.89 -11.15
C MET A 538 -17.54 21.92 -11.55
N ASN A 539 -18.48 22.25 -10.65
CA ASN A 539 -19.60 23.16 -10.93
C ASN A 539 -19.25 24.66 -10.78
N SER A 540 -18.11 25.00 -10.15
CA SER A 540 -17.61 26.38 -10.08
C SER A 540 -16.78 26.80 -11.30
N MET A 541 -16.45 25.86 -12.19
CA MET A 541 -15.79 26.14 -13.46
C MET A 541 -16.86 26.47 -14.52
N PRO A 542 -16.83 27.67 -15.14
CA PRO A 542 -17.74 27.97 -16.24
C PRO A 542 -17.51 26.98 -17.38
N SER A 543 -18.59 26.37 -17.85
CA SER A 543 -18.64 25.56 -19.07
C SER A 543 -18.35 26.45 -20.30
N LYS A 544 -17.09 26.81 -20.51
CA LYS A 544 -16.60 27.43 -21.73
C LYS A 544 -15.23 26.83 -22.07
N LEU A 545 -15.28 25.76 -22.86
CA LEU A 545 -14.59 25.64 -24.16
C LEU A 545 -15.00 24.33 -24.82
#